data_AF-A0A848X5X3-F1
#
_entry.id   AF-A0A848X5X3-F1
#
_cell.length_a   1.000
_cell.length_b   1.000
_cell.length_c   1.000
_cell.angle_alpha   90.00
_cell.angle_beta   90.00
_cell.angle_gamma   90.00
#
_symmetry.space_group_name_H-M   'P 1'
#
loop_
_entity.id
_entity.type
_entity.pdbx_description
1 polymer ?
#
loop_
_entity_poly.entity_id
_entity_poly.type
_entity_poly.pdbx_seq_one_letter_code
_entity_poly.pdbx_strand_id
1 'polypeptide(L)'
;MMDKRLRTAGLTVLAAAAAGALAAVIIRGQISRYQRDLFSPRAFKRLAALGHIGREPASVDLIRLLHDFIAWEPRRMLRERAQAIVDRMLEEADARRIGVKAESA
;
A
#
# COMPACT_ATOMS: atom_id res chain seq x y z
N MET A 1 -43.03 31.17 11.57
CA MET A 1 -42.42 30.88 10.25
C MET A 1 -41.07 30.25 10.52
N MET A 2 -40.97 28.92 10.62
CA MET A 2 -39.70 28.26 10.98
C MET A 2 -38.69 28.50 9.86
N ASP A 3 -37.59 29.15 10.21
CA ASP A 3 -36.64 29.74 9.27
C ASP A 3 -36.04 28.69 8.34
N LYS A 4 -36.29 28.86 7.04
CA LYS A 4 -35.77 28.01 5.97
C LYS A 4 -34.24 27.78 6.10
N ARG A 5 -33.54 28.73 6.73
CA ARG A 5 -32.10 28.69 7.04
C ARG A 5 -31.70 27.58 8.02
N LEU A 6 -32.50 27.29 9.05
CA LEU A 6 -32.25 26.16 9.97
C LEU A 6 -32.35 24.82 9.24
N ARG A 7 -33.30 24.71 8.29
CA ARG A 7 -33.49 23.50 7.49
C ARG A 7 -32.35 23.32 6.47
N THR A 8 -31.83 24.39 5.88
CA THR A 8 -30.66 24.32 4.97
C THR A 8 -29.35 24.06 5.73
N ALA A 9 -29.17 24.68 6.90
CA ALA A 9 -28.03 24.41 7.77
C ALA A 9 -28.01 22.94 8.23
N GLY A 10 -29.16 22.40 8.65
CA GLY A 10 -29.26 20.98 9.00
C GLY A 10 -28.94 20.04 7.83
N LEU A 11 -29.42 20.36 6.63
CA LEU A 11 -29.20 19.54 5.44
C LEU A 11 -27.72 19.52 5.00
N THR A 12 -27.04 20.67 5.07
CA THR A 12 -25.63 20.80 4.70
C THR A 12 -24.71 20.05 5.66
N VAL A 13 -24.98 20.13 6.97
CA VAL A 13 -24.24 19.36 7.98
C VAL A 13 -24.43 17.86 7.78
N LEU A 14 -25.66 17.40 7.51
CA LEU A 14 -25.94 16.00 7.23
C LEU A 14 -25.23 15.51 5.95
N ALA A 15 -25.24 16.30 4.88
CA ALA A 15 -24.56 15.96 3.63
C ALA A 15 -23.04 15.87 3.81
N ALA A 16 -22.43 16.80 4.55
CA ALA A 16 -21.01 16.78 4.86
C ALA A 16 -20.62 15.55 5.70
N ALA A 17 -21.42 15.21 6.71
CA ALA A 17 -21.20 14.03 7.54
C ALA A 17 -21.30 12.72 6.74
N ALA A 18 -22.29 12.61 5.85
CA ALA A 18 -22.45 11.44 4.98
C ALA A 18 -21.28 11.29 4.00
N ALA A 19 -20.81 12.39 3.40
CA ALA A 19 -19.64 12.38 2.53
C ALA A 19 -18.37 11.97 3.28
N GLY A 20 -18.15 12.49 4.49
CA GLY A 20 -17.03 12.11 5.35
C GLY A 20 -17.04 10.63 5.74
N ALA A 21 -18.22 10.08 6.07
CA ALA A 21 -18.36 8.65 6.39
C ALA A 21 -18.07 7.75 5.17
N LEU A 22 -18.55 8.13 3.98
CA LEU A 22 -18.25 7.43 2.73
C LEU A 22 -16.76 7.47 2.40
N ALA A 23 -16.12 8.63 2.53
CA ALA A 23 -14.68 8.77 2.33
C ALA A 23 -13.89 7.89 3.32
N ALA A 24 -14.27 7.88 4.60
CA ALA A 24 -13.62 7.04 5.60
C ALA A 24 -13.75 5.54 5.30
N VAL A 25 -14.93 5.08 4.83
CA VAL A 25 -15.15 3.67 4.44
C VAL A 25 -14.33 3.29 3.21
N ILE A 26 -14.24 4.17 2.21
CA ILE A 26 -13.45 3.94 1.01
C ILE A 26 -11.96 3.87 1.35
N ILE A 27 -11.45 4.84 2.12
CA ILE A 27 -10.04 4.89 2.55
C ILE A 27 -9.68 3.66 3.40
N ARG A 28 -10.54 3.29 4.36
CA ARG A 28 -10.35 2.10 5.21
C ARG A 28 -10.41 0.81 4.39
N GLY A 29 -11.24 0.78 3.34
CA GLY A 29 -11.34 -0.34 2.40
C GLY A 29 -10.17 -0.49 1.44
N GLN A 30 -9.49 0.62 1.08
CA GLN A 30 -8.30 0.62 0.23
C GLN A 30 -7.06 0.14 1.00
N ILE A 31 -6.86 0.65 2.22
CA ILE A 31 -5.76 0.22 3.10
C ILE A 31 -5.88 -1.27 3.46
N SER A 32 -7.11 -1.73 3.73
CA SER A 32 -7.36 -3.13 4.08
C SER A 32 -7.17 -4.09 2.90
N ARG A 33 -7.51 -3.72 1.65
CA ARG A 33 -7.45 -4.64 0.52
C ARG A 33 -6.03 -4.90 0.00
N TYR A 34 -5.16 -3.89 -0.02
CA TYR A 34 -3.78 -4.04 -0.51
C TYR A 34 -2.87 -4.76 0.51
N GLN A 35 -3.07 -4.54 1.81
CA GLN A 35 -2.33 -5.25 2.87
C GLN A 35 -2.86 -6.68 3.13
N ARG A 36 -4.15 -6.97 2.88
CA ARG A 36 -4.75 -8.28 3.26
C ARG A 36 -4.29 -9.47 2.44
N ASP A 37 -3.80 -9.30 1.21
CA ASP A 37 -3.34 -10.44 0.42
C ASP A 37 -1.86 -10.79 0.68
N LEU A 38 -1.01 -9.82 1.01
CA LEU A 38 0.37 -10.06 1.46
C LEU A 38 0.41 -10.68 2.87
N PHE A 39 -0.45 -10.22 3.78
CA PHE A 39 -0.55 -10.70 5.16
C PHE A 39 -1.72 -11.69 5.39
N SER A 40 -2.17 -12.35 4.31
CA SER A 40 -3.26 -13.32 4.37
C SER A 40 -2.88 -14.56 5.18
N PRO A 41 -3.81 -15.18 5.96
CA PRO A 41 -3.57 -16.49 6.58
C PRO A 41 -3.22 -17.58 5.55
N ARG A 42 -3.68 -17.43 4.30
CA ARG A 42 -3.52 -18.41 3.22
C ARG A 42 -2.20 -18.19 2.47
N ALA A 43 -1.29 -19.17 2.54
CA ALA A 43 0.05 -19.10 1.93
C ALA A 43 0.04 -18.84 0.41
N PHE A 44 -0.93 -19.40 -0.34
CA PHE A 44 -1.01 -19.18 -1.79
C PHE A 44 -1.33 -17.73 -2.17
N LYS A 45 -2.14 -17.02 -1.36
CA LYS A 45 -2.42 -15.60 -1.58
C LYS A 45 -1.17 -14.75 -1.41
N ARG A 46 -0.36 -15.06 -0.40
CA ARG A 46 0.91 -14.38 -0.13
C ARG A 46 1.91 -14.62 -1.26
N LEU A 47 1.98 -15.85 -1.76
CA LEU A 47 2.82 -16.17 -2.91
C LEU A 47 2.39 -15.41 -4.18
N ALA A 48 1.08 -15.33 -4.44
CA ALA A 48 0.55 -14.56 -5.57
C ALA A 48 0.87 -13.07 -5.43
N ALA A 49 0.74 -12.51 -4.23
CA ALA A 49 1.08 -11.13 -3.93
C ALA A 49 2.60 -10.85 -4.09
N LEU A 50 3.48 -11.77 -3.63
CA LEU A 50 4.92 -11.69 -3.94
C LEU A 50 5.20 -11.80 -5.45
N GLY A 51 4.43 -12.61 -6.17
CA GLY A 51 4.51 -12.71 -7.63
C GLY A 51 4.14 -11.41 -8.34
N HIS A 52 3.19 -10.66 -7.79
CA HIS A 52 2.80 -9.34 -8.30
C HIS A 52 3.86 -8.28 -7.98
N ILE A 53 4.25 -8.14 -6.70
CA ILE A 53 5.28 -7.18 -6.26
C ILE A 53 6.61 -7.42 -6.97
N GLY A 54 6.95 -8.69 -7.21
CA GLY A 54 8.16 -9.05 -7.96
C GLY A 54 8.20 -8.53 -9.39
N ARG A 55 7.12 -7.97 -9.96
CA ARG A 55 7.12 -7.35 -11.30
C ARG A 55 7.07 -5.82 -11.25
N GLU A 56 6.82 -5.25 -10.08
CA GLU A 56 6.77 -3.80 -9.90
C GLU A 56 8.18 -3.21 -9.89
N PRO A 57 8.36 -1.97 -10.37
CA PRO A 57 9.65 -1.29 -10.37
C PRO A 57 10.12 -1.02 -8.93
N ALA A 58 11.44 -0.97 -8.74
CA ALA A 58 12.01 -0.65 -7.44
C ALA A 58 11.48 0.68 -6.87
N SER A 59 10.98 0.57 -5.64
CA SER A 59 10.49 1.67 -4.80
C SER A 59 10.91 1.42 -3.35
N VAL A 60 11.29 2.48 -2.65
CA VAL A 60 11.67 2.43 -1.22
C VAL A 60 10.52 1.90 -0.36
N ASP A 61 9.28 2.24 -0.70
CA ASP A 61 8.11 1.79 0.05
C ASP A 61 7.87 0.29 -0.12
N LEU A 62 8.09 -0.25 -1.32
CA LEU A 62 7.99 -1.70 -1.57
C LEU A 62 9.10 -2.47 -0.85
N ILE A 63 10.32 -1.94 -0.83
CA ILE A 63 11.45 -2.55 -0.09
C ILE A 63 11.13 -2.62 1.41
N ARG A 64 10.63 -1.52 2.00
CA ARG A 64 10.22 -1.49 3.41
C ARG A 64 9.09 -2.48 3.70
N LEU A 65 8.06 -2.51 2.85
CA LEU A 65 6.95 -3.45 2.96
C LEU A 65 7.41 -4.93 2.91
N LEU A 66 8.37 -5.24 2.05
CA LEU A 66 8.94 -6.59 1.95
C LEU A 66 9.77 -6.95 3.18
N HIS A 67 10.50 -6.01 3.77
CA HIS A 67 11.18 -6.23 5.05
C HIS A 67 10.19 -6.54 6.19
N ASP A 68 9.09 -5.79 6.28
CA ASP A 68 8.03 -6.06 7.25
C ASP A 68 7.40 -7.44 7.02
N PHE A 69 7.19 -7.82 5.76
CA PHE A 69 6.70 -9.15 5.39
C PHE A 69 7.67 -10.27 5.82
N ILE A 70 8.98 -10.09 5.62
CA ILE A 70 10.01 -11.07 5.99
C ILE A 70 10.04 -11.27 7.51
N ALA A 71 9.95 -10.18 8.28
CA ALA A 71 9.94 -10.25 9.75
C ALA A 71 8.69 -10.99 10.27
N TRP A 72 7.56 -10.87 9.57
CA TRP A 72 6.29 -11.46 9.98
C TRP A 72 6.05 -12.90 9.46
N GLU A 73 6.59 -13.28 8.31
CA GLU A 73 6.26 -14.56 7.65
C GLU A 73 6.92 -15.78 8.34
N PRO A 74 6.15 -16.77 8.83
CA PRO A 74 6.71 -17.96 9.46
C PRO A 74 7.40 -18.91 8.47
N ARG A 75 7.00 -18.94 7.18
CA ARG A 75 7.50 -19.91 6.19
C ARG A 75 8.81 -19.44 5.54
N ARG A 76 9.88 -20.21 5.72
CA ARG A 76 11.23 -19.91 5.20
C ARG A 76 11.25 -19.65 3.69
N MET A 77 10.59 -20.51 2.91
CA MET A 77 10.53 -20.39 1.44
C MET A 77 9.95 -19.04 0.96
N LEU A 78 8.94 -18.50 1.66
CA LEU A 78 8.33 -17.22 1.29
C LEU A 78 9.21 -16.04 1.71
N ARG A 79 9.92 -16.15 2.84
CA ARG A 79 10.93 -15.17 3.26
C ARG A 79 12.08 -15.10 2.27
N GLU A 80 12.62 -16.25 1.87
CA GLU A 80 13.71 -16.33 0.87
C GLU A 80 13.29 -15.70 -0.46
N ARG A 81 12.05 -15.97 -0.92
CA ARG A 81 11.52 -15.33 -2.13
C ARG A 81 11.37 -13.82 -1.98
N ALA A 82 10.86 -13.34 -0.85
CA ALA A 82 10.74 -11.91 -0.60
C ALA A 82 12.10 -11.22 -0.54
N GLN A 83 13.11 -11.87 0.08
CA GLN A 83 14.48 -11.37 0.13
C GLN A 83 15.08 -11.23 -1.28
N ALA A 84 14.91 -12.23 -2.14
CA ALA A 84 15.38 -12.14 -3.52
C ALA A 84 14.75 -10.97 -4.31
N ILE A 85 13.50 -10.59 -3.99
CA ILE A 85 12.86 -9.42 -4.60
C ILE A 85 13.47 -8.13 -4.04
N VAL A 86 13.73 -8.07 -2.73
CA VAL A 86 14.40 -6.92 -2.09
C VAL A 86 15.78 -6.69 -2.69
N ASP A 87 16.59 -7.74 -2.81
CA ASP A 87 17.97 -7.64 -3.32
C ASP A 87 17.98 -7.05 -4.73
N ARG A 88 17.12 -7.58 -5.63
CA ARG A 88 16.95 -7.03 -6.98
C ARG A 88 16.49 -5.57 -6.97
N MET A 89 15.54 -5.20 -6.11
CA MET A 89 15.05 -3.83 -6.03
C MET A 89 16.13 -2.86 -5.50
N LEU A 90 16.99 -3.31 -4.58
CA LEU A 90 18.12 -2.53 -4.10
C LEU A 90 19.14 -2.30 -5.22
N GLU A 91 19.47 -3.35 -5.99
CA GLU A 91 20.34 -3.24 -7.17
C GLU A 91 19.79 -2.24 -8.20
N GLU A 92 18.49 -2.31 -8.51
CA GLU A 92 17.82 -1.35 -9.41
C GLU A 92 17.87 0.09 -8.88
N ALA A 93 17.65 0.28 -7.57
CA ALA A 93 17.69 1.58 -6.93
C ALA A 93 19.11 2.19 -6.94
N ASP A 94 20.13 1.37 -6.69
CA ASP A 94 21.52 1.76 -6.76
C ASP A 94 21.94 2.11 -8.20
N ALA A 95 21.55 1.31 -9.18
CA ALA A 95 21.78 1.61 -10.59
C ALA A 95 21.12 2.94 -11.01
N ARG A 96 19.87 3.19 -10.58
CA ARG A 96 19.17 4.45 -10.83
C ARG A 96 19.88 5.63 -10.18
N ARG A 97 20.36 5.47 -8.94
CA ARG A 97 21.13 6.51 -8.23
C ARG A 97 22.43 6.86 -8.96
N ILE A 98 23.14 5.86 -9.50
CA ILE A 98 24.37 6.05 -10.26
C ILE A 98 24.08 6.78 -11.58
N GLY A 99 23.02 6.40 -12.30
CA GLY A 99 22.61 7.08 -13.53
C GLY A 99 22.32 8.57 -13.32
N VAL A 100 21.56 8.92 -12.29
CA VAL A 100 21.27 10.33 -11.92
C VAL A 100 22.55 11.11 -11.61
N LYS A 101 23.53 10.47 -10.95
CA LYS A 101 24.82 11.10 -10.62
C LYS A 101 25.68 11.37 -11.87
N ALA A 102 25.60 10.51 -12.88
CA ALA A 102 26.37 10.64 -14.12
C ALA A 102 25.84 11.75 -15.06
N GLU A 103 24.53 12.00 -15.08
CA GLU A 103 23.94 13.10 -15.87
C GLU A 103 24.17 14.50 -15.27
N SER A 104 24.56 14.56 -14.00
CA SER A 104 24.78 15.82 -13.28
C SER A 104 26.25 16.27 -13.27
N ALA A 105 27.15 15.54 -13.94
CA ALA A 105 28.60 15.78 -14.00
C ALA A 105 29.04 16.18 -15.41
#